data_AF-X1PGX3-F1
#
_entry.id   AF-X1PGX3-F1
#
_cell.length_a   1.000
_cell.length_b   1.000
_cell.length_c   1.000
_cell.angle_alpha   90.00
_cell.angle_beta   90.00
_cell.angle_gamma   90.00
#
_symmetry.space_group_name_H-M   'P 1'
#
loop_
_entity.id
_entity.type
_entity.pdbx_description
1 polymer ?
#
loop_
_entity_poly.entity_id
_entity_poly.type
_entity_poly.pdbx_seq_one_letter_code
_entity_poly.pdbx_strand_id
1 'polypeptide(L)'
;MSTPKTLTTDECNRLLNELRNTDGTTAQARRGIRNYTFALVMLDAGLRVSEVTGLDVTDLWFNNAPVTSVLVRAEIAKNHKERIIAISTRLSEAIKKIAEAYWTHKPSNGQHRAFTSSKLDKPLTTRQVRRIISSAAVESLGRPVHPHVLRHTFASKLMRVTSMRT
;
A
#
# COMPACT_ATOMS: atom_id res chain seq x y z
N MET A 1 21.07 -7.72 13.39
CA MET A 1 20.06 -8.73 13.02
C MET A 1 19.81 -8.67 11.53
N SER A 2 19.97 -9.80 10.82
CA SER A 2 19.73 -9.89 9.37
C SER A 2 18.23 -9.71 9.09
N THR A 3 17.88 -8.77 8.22
CA THR A 3 16.48 -8.59 7.81
C THR A 3 16.10 -9.71 6.84
N PRO A 4 14.98 -10.41 7.06
CA PRO A 4 14.56 -11.47 6.17
C PRO A 4 14.29 -10.91 4.78
N LYS A 5 14.72 -11.66 3.76
CA LYS A 5 14.65 -11.22 2.35
C LYS A 5 13.21 -11.15 1.84
N THR A 6 12.31 -11.97 2.37
CA THR A 6 10.90 -12.07 1.97
C THR A 6 10.04 -12.51 3.16
N LEU A 7 8.72 -12.36 3.03
CA LEU A 7 7.72 -12.91 3.94
C LEU A 7 7.09 -14.18 3.36
N THR A 8 6.68 -15.10 4.23
CA THR A 8 5.80 -16.21 3.83
C THR A 8 4.38 -15.72 3.60
N THR A 9 3.53 -16.55 2.99
CA THR A 9 2.10 -16.24 2.80
C THR A 9 1.38 -16.01 4.13
N ASP A 10 1.67 -16.85 5.13
CA ASP A 10 1.13 -16.71 6.49
C ASP A 10 1.56 -15.40 7.14
N GLU A 11 2.86 -15.07 7.08
CA GLU A 11 3.38 -13.81 7.62
C GLU A 11 2.76 -12.59 6.92
N CYS A 12 2.51 -12.66 5.61
CA CYS A 12 1.81 -11.59 4.90
C CYS A 12 0.38 -11.42 5.43
N ASN A 13 -0.35 -12.52 5.64
CA ASN A 13 -1.72 -12.46 6.14
C ASN A 13 -1.78 -11.91 7.56
N ARG A 14 -0.89 -12.36 8.46
CA ARG A 14 -0.80 -11.83 9.83
C ARG A 14 -0.49 -10.34 9.86
N LEU A 15 0.50 -9.89 9.07
CA LEU A 15 0.85 -8.47 8.97
C LEU A 15 -0.32 -7.64 8.42
N LEU A 16 -0.98 -8.13 7.37
CA LEU A 16 -2.11 -7.43 6.75
C LEU A 16 -3.32 -7.35 7.70
N ASN A 17 -3.60 -8.41 8.47
CA ASN A 17 -4.67 -8.41 9.47
C ASN A 17 -4.40 -7.39 10.57
N GLU A 18 -3.16 -7.33 11.07
CA GLU A 18 -2.75 -6.34 12.07
C GLU A 18 -2.85 -4.91 11.53
N LEU A 19 -2.38 -4.66 10.31
CA LEU A 19 -2.50 -3.35 9.67
C LEU A 19 -3.95 -2.93 9.43
N ARG A 20 -4.82 -3.89 9.13
CA ARG A 20 -6.24 -3.65 8.89
C ARG A 20 -7.00 -3.35 10.16
N ASN A 21 -6.53 -3.86 11.31
CA ASN A 21 -7.24 -3.89 12.58
C ASN A 21 -8.15 -2.67 12.75
N THR A 22 -9.46 -2.94 12.70
CA THR A 22 -10.52 -1.94 12.75
C THR A 22 -11.15 -1.82 14.13
N ASP A 23 -10.63 -2.55 15.11
CA ASP A 23 -11.18 -2.57 16.46
C ASP A 23 -10.92 -1.21 17.11
N GLY A 24 -12.01 -0.57 17.56
CA GLY A 24 -12.00 0.73 18.21
C GLY A 24 -12.83 1.79 17.49
N THR A 25 -12.39 3.05 17.60
CA THR A 25 -13.11 4.22 17.08
C THR A 25 -13.18 4.24 15.55
N THR A 26 -14.14 4.98 14.99
CA THR A 26 -14.23 5.24 13.53
C THR A 26 -12.91 5.75 12.94
N ALA A 27 -12.16 6.57 13.69
CA ALA A 27 -10.84 7.04 13.27
C ALA A 27 -9.79 5.92 13.21
N GLN A 28 -9.84 4.95 14.13
CA GLN A 28 -8.98 3.76 14.07
C GLN A 28 -9.34 2.88 12.88
N ALA A 29 -10.63 2.59 12.67
CA ALA A 29 -11.10 1.80 11.53
C ALA A 29 -10.67 2.42 10.18
N ARG A 30 -10.82 3.74 10.00
CA ARG A 30 -10.33 4.46 8.81
C ARG A 30 -8.82 4.27 8.64
N ARG A 31 -8.02 4.47 9.71
CA ARG A 31 -6.56 4.25 9.64
C ARG A 31 -6.21 2.81 9.25
N GLY A 32 -6.96 1.83 9.75
CA GLY A 32 -6.80 0.41 9.40
C GLY A 32 -7.00 0.17 7.89
N ILE A 33 -8.08 0.69 7.31
CA ILE A 33 -8.35 0.62 5.86
C ILE A 33 -7.20 1.23 5.06
N ARG A 34 -6.73 2.43 5.43
CA ARG A 34 -5.61 3.09 4.77
C ARG A 34 -4.32 2.28 4.87
N ASN A 35 -4.00 1.78 6.07
CA ASN A 35 -2.78 1.03 6.35
C ASN A 35 -2.73 -0.28 5.56
N TYR A 36 -3.84 -1.01 5.57
CA TYR A 36 -4.01 -2.22 4.77
C TYR A 36 -3.82 -1.94 3.28
N THR A 37 -4.44 -0.88 2.77
CA THR A 37 -4.43 -0.58 1.33
C THR A 37 -3.03 -0.21 0.83
N PHE A 38 -2.29 0.66 1.52
CA PHE A 38 -0.93 0.98 1.05
C PHE A 38 -0.01 -0.25 1.14
N ALA A 39 -0.20 -1.13 2.11
CA ALA A 39 0.61 -2.34 2.25
C ALA A 39 0.31 -3.34 1.14
N LEU A 40 -0.96 -3.47 0.73
CA LEU A 40 -1.34 -4.23 -0.46
C LEU A 40 -0.76 -3.65 -1.74
N VAL A 41 -0.71 -2.33 -1.91
CA VAL A 41 -0.05 -1.72 -3.08
C VAL A 41 1.43 -2.16 -3.15
N MET A 42 2.11 -2.32 -2.01
CA MET A 42 3.49 -2.84 -1.97
C MET A 42 3.58 -4.36 -2.22
N LEU A 43 2.63 -5.14 -1.70
CA LEU A 43 2.64 -6.61 -1.76
C LEU A 43 2.08 -7.19 -3.07
N ASP A 44 1.12 -6.51 -3.70
CA ASP A 44 0.36 -6.99 -4.85
C ASP A 44 0.70 -6.23 -6.14
N ALA A 45 1.14 -4.97 -6.05
CA ALA A 45 1.63 -4.20 -7.18
C ALA A 45 3.14 -3.89 -7.11
N GLY A 46 3.80 -4.26 -6.01
CA GLY A 46 5.25 -4.19 -5.89
C GLY A 46 5.82 -2.77 -5.80
N LEU A 47 5.03 -1.72 -5.54
CA LEU A 47 5.55 -0.35 -5.51
C LEU A 47 6.57 -0.12 -4.38
N ARG A 48 7.50 0.82 -4.58
CA ARG A 48 8.40 1.31 -3.52
C ARG A 48 7.65 2.23 -2.57
N VAL A 49 8.11 2.35 -1.32
CA VAL A 49 7.48 3.24 -0.34
C VAL A 49 7.40 4.70 -0.81
N SER A 50 8.42 5.19 -1.53
CA SER A 50 8.42 6.53 -2.10
C SER A 50 7.37 6.71 -3.20
N GLU A 51 7.19 5.69 -4.05
CA GLU A 51 6.16 5.67 -5.09
C GLU A 51 4.77 5.65 -4.44
N VAL A 52 4.56 4.78 -3.44
CA VAL A 52 3.31 4.69 -2.67
C VAL A 52 2.91 6.05 -2.06
N THR A 53 3.85 6.74 -1.40
CA THR A 53 3.56 8.04 -0.78
C THR A 53 3.34 9.17 -1.79
N GLY A 54 3.74 8.96 -3.05
CA GLY A 54 3.56 9.91 -4.14
C GLY A 54 2.31 9.66 -4.99
N LEU A 55 1.56 8.57 -4.77
CA LEU A 55 0.33 8.31 -5.52
C LEU A 55 -0.73 9.36 -5.24
N ASP A 56 -1.46 9.75 -6.28
CA ASP A 56 -2.66 10.56 -6.20
C ASP A 56 -3.89 9.65 -6.28
N VAL A 57 -5.04 10.17 -5.84
CA VAL A 57 -6.31 9.44 -5.90
C VAL A 57 -6.61 8.98 -7.32
N THR A 58 -6.31 9.82 -8.32
CA THR A 58 -6.51 9.51 -9.75
C THR A 58 -5.66 8.35 -10.25
N ASP A 59 -4.56 8.00 -9.57
CA ASP A 59 -3.73 6.85 -9.92
C ASP A 59 -4.38 5.52 -9.49
N LEU A 60 -5.40 5.57 -8.61
CA LEU A 60 -6.05 4.40 -8.01
C LEU A 60 -7.57 4.36 -8.23
N TRP A 61 -8.21 5.51 -8.42
CA TRP A 61 -9.66 5.66 -8.52
C TRP A 61 -10.03 6.61 -9.64
N PHE A 62 -10.87 6.13 -10.55
CA PHE A 62 -11.34 6.91 -11.69
C PHE A 62 -12.77 6.50 -12.04
N ASN A 63 -13.59 7.47 -12.44
CA ASN A 63 -14.98 7.24 -12.85
C ASN A 63 -15.79 6.40 -11.84
N ASN A 64 -15.70 6.76 -10.55
CA ASN A 64 -16.40 6.09 -9.43
C ASN A 64 -16.08 4.58 -9.29
N ALA A 65 -14.91 4.14 -9.76
CA ALA A 65 -14.45 2.76 -9.61
C ALA A 65 -12.93 2.70 -9.37
N PRO A 66 -12.43 1.59 -8.79
CA PRO A 66 -10.99 1.30 -8.79
C PRO A 66 -10.47 1.19 -10.24
N VAL A 67 -9.29 1.73 -10.49
CA VAL A 67 -8.60 1.52 -11.79
C VAL A 67 -8.29 0.03 -11.98
N THR A 68 -8.21 -0.45 -13.22
CA THR A 68 -7.79 -1.83 -13.52
C THR A 68 -6.27 -2.01 -13.45
N SER A 69 -5.53 -0.91 -13.47
CA SER A 69 -4.08 -0.88 -13.38
C SER A 69 -3.58 0.41 -12.73
N VAL A 70 -2.58 0.32 -11.84
CA VAL A 70 -1.93 1.50 -11.25
C VAL A 70 -0.92 2.05 -12.24
N LEU A 71 -1.04 3.34 -12.52
CA LEU A 71 -0.03 4.11 -13.23
C LEU A 71 1.04 4.62 -12.26
N VAL A 72 2.28 4.19 -12.43
CA VAL A 72 3.42 4.77 -11.71
C VAL A 72 4.03 5.86 -12.58
N ARG A 73 3.62 7.10 -12.31
CA ARG A 73 4.07 8.30 -13.04
C ARG A 73 5.59 8.48 -12.96
N ALA A 74 6.18 9.05 -14.00
CA ALA A 74 7.62 9.33 -14.07
C ALA A 74 8.12 10.21 -12.90
N GLU A 75 7.32 11.15 -12.43
CA GLU A 75 7.64 12.06 -11.33
C GLU A 75 7.84 11.36 -9.97
N ILE A 76 7.18 10.21 -9.75
CA ILE A 76 7.32 9.43 -8.50
C ILE A 76 8.26 8.22 -8.66
N ALA A 77 8.63 7.88 -9.90
CA ALA A 77 9.50 6.76 -10.21
C ALA A 77 10.98 7.13 -10.05
N LYS A 78 11.76 6.27 -9.37
CA LYS A 78 13.21 6.49 -9.12
C LYS A 78 14.04 6.80 -10.37
N ASN A 79 13.66 6.24 -11.52
CA ASN A 79 14.40 6.38 -12.79
C ASN A 79 13.65 7.24 -13.82
N HIS A 80 12.60 7.96 -13.40
CA HIS A 80 11.74 8.75 -14.27
C HIS A 80 11.12 7.98 -15.46
N LYS A 81 11.00 6.65 -15.31
CA LYS A 81 10.31 5.80 -16.29
C LYS A 81 8.94 5.45 -15.77
N GLU A 82 7.95 5.81 -16.56
CA GLU A 82 6.57 5.42 -16.36
C GLU A 82 6.38 3.91 -16.53
N ARG A 83 5.45 3.33 -15.77
CA ARG A 83 5.02 1.95 -15.96
C ARG A 83 3.60 1.74 -15.45
N ILE A 84 2.91 0.80 -16.05
CA ILE A 84 1.56 0.38 -15.67
C ILE A 84 1.64 -1.00 -15.02
N ILE A 85 0.91 -1.17 -13.92
CA ILE A 85 0.88 -2.42 -13.16
C ILE A 85 -0.58 -2.84 -12.97
N ALA A 86 -0.97 -3.99 -13.52
CA ALA A 86 -2.30 -4.55 -13.31
C ALA A 86 -2.55 -4.81 -11.81
N ILE A 87 -3.76 -4.50 -11.34
CA ILE A 87 -4.12 -4.73 -9.94
C ILE A 87 -4.79 -6.09 -9.74
N SER A 88 -4.58 -6.69 -8.57
CA SER A 88 -5.30 -7.89 -8.15
C SER A 88 -6.74 -7.53 -7.74
N THR A 89 -7.66 -8.50 -7.80
CA THR A 89 -9.03 -8.35 -7.27
C THR A 89 -9.02 -7.87 -5.81
N ARG A 90 -8.14 -8.44 -4.99
CA ARG A 90 -7.96 -8.04 -3.58
C ARG A 90 -7.53 -6.58 -3.43
N LEU A 91 -6.61 -6.10 -4.28
CA LEU A 91 -6.20 -4.70 -4.26
C LEU A 91 -7.34 -3.78 -4.73
N SER A 92 -8.12 -4.19 -5.72
CA SER A 92 -9.31 -3.45 -6.17
C SER A 92 -10.33 -3.24 -5.06
N GLU A 93 -10.63 -4.29 -4.28
CA GLU A 93 -11.52 -4.20 -3.12
C GLU A 93 -10.98 -3.26 -2.03
N ALA A 94 -9.67 -3.28 -1.79
CA ALA A 94 -9.04 -2.39 -0.81
C ALA A 94 -9.10 -0.92 -1.27
N ILE A 95 -8.87 -0.67 -2.57
CA ILE A 95 -9.00 0.65 -3.19
C ILE A 95 -10.43 1.18 -3.04
N LYS A 96 -11.44 0.34 -3.26
CA LYS A 96 -12.84 0.73 -3.04
C LYS A 96 -13.11 1.17 -1.59
N LYS A 97 -12.64 0.39 -0.62
CA LYS A 97 -12.81 0.70 0.81
C LYS A 97 -12.12 2.00 1.22
N ILE A 98 -10.90 2.25 0.72
CA ILE A 98 -10.22 3.52 1.05
C ILE A 98 -10.88 4.72 0.35
N ALA A 99 -11.43 4.55 -0.85
CA ALA A 99 -12.16 5.62 -1.55
C ALA A 99 -13.36 6.09 -0.73
N GLU A 100 -14.17 5.15 -0.25
CA GLU A 100 -15.33 5.41 0.61
C GLU A 100 -14.92 6.04 1.96
N ALA A 101 -13.73 5.69 2.48
CA ALA A 101 -13.27 6.15 3.77
C ALA A 101 -12.48 7.48 3.74
N TYR A 102 -11.86 7.86 2.61
CA TYR A 102 -10.92 9.00 2.54
C TYR A 102 -11.11 9.92 1.34
N TRP A 103 -11.62 9.44 0.20
CA TRP A 103 -11.62 10.20 -1.05
C TRP A 103 -12.99 10.80 -1.37
N THR A 104 -13.77 11.08 -0.33
CA THR A 104 -15.14 11.61 -0.41
C THR A 104 -15.20 13.09 -0.75
N HIS A 105 -14.10 13.84 -0.58
CA HIS A 105 -14.03 15.27 -0.82
C HIS A 105 -12.72 15.64 -1.52
N LYS A 106 -12.72 16.78 -2.22
CA LYS A 106 -11.52 17.33 -2.85
C LYS A 106 -10.76 18.19 -1.83
N PRO A 107 -9.45 17.97 -1.61
CA PRO A 107 -8.69 18.80 -0.67
C PRO A 107 -8.52 20.22 -1.19
N SER A 108 -8.46 21.17 -0.25
CA SER A 108 -8.40 22.62 -0.54
C SER A 108 -7.12 23.08 -1.24
N ASN A 109 -6.03 22.32 -1.16
CA ASN A 109 -4.72 22.65 -1.74
C ASN A 109 -4.51 22.11 -3.16
N GLY A 110 -5.54 21.53 -3.79
CA GLY A 110 -5.49 21.00 -5.16
C GLY A 110 -4.72 19.69 -5.35
N GLN A 111 -3.91 19.24 -4.37
CA GLN A 111 -3.18 17.97 -4.44
C GLN A 111 -3.94 16.86 -3.69
N HIS A 112 -4.58 15.96 -4.43
CA HIS A 112 -5.33 14.85 -3.85
C HIS A 112 -4.47 13.59 -3.76
N ARG A 113 -3.60 13.52 -2.73
CA ARG A 113 -2.78 12.33 -2.47
C ARG A 113 -3.65 11.15 -2.05
N ALA A 114 -3.33 9.95 -2.56
CA ALA A 114 -4.04 8.72 -2.26
C ALA A 114 -3.97 8.35 -0.76
N PHE A 115 -2.83 8.60 -0.12
CA PHE A 115 -2.61 8.22 1.27
C PHE A 115 -2.27 9.43 2.14
N THR A 116 -3.22 9.81 2.98
CA THR A 116 -3.09 10.94 3.91
C THR A 116 -3.11 10.51 5.37
N SER A 117 -2.54 11.35 6.23
CA SER A 117 -2.71 11.25 7.67
C SER A 117 -4.15 11.66 8.02
N SER A 118 -4.72 11.04 9.06
CA SER A 118 -6.10 11.32 9.49
C SER A 118 -6.31 12.78 9.96
N LYS A 119 -5.23 13.54 10.16
CA LYS A 119 -5.26 14.93 10.59
C LYS A 119 -4.93 15.80 9.36
N LEU A 120 -5.90 16.60 8.91
CA LEU A 120 -5.72 17.69 7.93
C LEU A 120 -5.35 17.28 6.50
N ASP A 121 -5.72 16.08 6.03
CA ASP A 121 -5.44 15.60 4.66
C ASP A 121 -3.96 15.70 4.26
N LYS A 122 -3.06 15.71 5.25
CA LYS A 122 -1.62 15.81 5.00
C LYS A 122 -1.10 14.50 4.40
N PRO A 123 -0.32 14.53 3.31
CA PRO A 123 0.25 13.32 2.73
C PRO A 123 1.06 12.50 3.74
N LEU A 124 0.98 11.17 3.64
CA LEU A 124 1.88 10.31 4.41
C LEU A 124 3.31 10.44 3.91
N THR A 125 4.25 10.56 4.83
CA THR A 125 5.68 10.50 4.55
C THR A 125 6.18 9.05 4.50
N THR A 126 7.29 8.84 3.79
CA THR A 126 7.96 7.52 3.73
C THR A 126 8.34 7.01 5.11
N ARG A 127 8.76 7.91 6.02
CA ARG A 127 9.08 7.59 7.41
C ARG A 127 7.86 7.12 8.19
N GLN A 128 6.70 7.74 7.99
CA GLN A 128 5.45 7.32 8.63
C GLN A 128 5.03 5.93 8.15
N VAL A 129 5.04 5.68 6.83
CA VAL A 129 4.71 4.35 6.28
C VAL A 129 5.66 3.29 6.81
N ARG A 130 6.98 3.56 6.84
CA ARG A 130 7.98 2.67 7.41
C ARG A 130 7.70 2.34 8.87
N ARG A 131 7.37 3.36 9.68
CA ARG A 131 7.05 3.17 11.10
C ARG A 131 5.80 2.31 11.27
N ILE A 132 4.74 2.58 10.51
CA ILE A 132 3.48 1.81 10.59
C ILE A 132 3.73 0.34 10.27
N ILE A 133 4.41 0.03 9.16
CA ILE A 133 4.73 -1.36 8.79
C ILE A 133 5.61 -2.02 9.86
N SER A 134 6.65 -1.32 10.34
CA SER A 134 7.57 -1.89 11.32
C SER A 134 6.89 -2.19 12.64
N SER A 135 6.02 -1.29 13.13
CA SER A 135 5.25 -1.51 14.36
C SER A 135 4.29 -2.68 14.20
N ALA A 136 3.48 -2.70 13.15
CA ALA A 136 2.55 -3.81 12.91
C ALA A 136 3.26 -5.16 12.77
N ALA A 137 4.47 -5.19 12.19
CA ALA A 137 5.26 -6.40 12.09
C ALA A 137 5.83 -6.88 13.44
N VAL A 138 6.22 -5.96 14.33
CA VAL A 138 6.65 -6.34 15.67
C VAL A 138 5.49 -7.00 16.42
N GLU A 139 4.28 -6.43 16.35
CA GLU A 139 3.10 -6.99 17.01
C GLU A 139 2.67 -8.34 16.42
N SER A 140 2.60 -8.45 15.09
CA SER A 140 2.04 -9.64 14.42
C SER A 140 3.05 -10.77 14.16
N LEU A 141 4.33 -10.43 14.04
CA LEU A 141 5.41 -11.36 13.64
C LEU A 141 6.53 -11.48 14.69
N GLY A 142 6.51 -10.67 15.75
CA GLY A 142 7.57 -10.64 16.77
C GLY A 142 8.90 -10.05 16.28
N ARG A 143 8.93 -9.42 15.10
CA ARG A 143 10.16 -8.84 14.51
C ARG A 143 9.86 -7.67 13.58
N PRO A 144 10.76 -6.67 13.48
CA PRO A 144 10.56 -5.56 12.56
C PRO A 144 10.61 -6.01 11.10
N VAL A 145 9.72 -5.46 10.29
CA VAL A 145 9.73 -5.58 8.83
C VAL A 145 9.76 -4.20 8.22
N HIS A 146 10.52 -4.05 7.14
CA HIS A 146 10.63 -2.79 6.41
C HIS A 146 9.90 -2.86 5.06
N PRO A 147 9.46 -1.70 4.51
CA PRO A 147 8.69 -1.65 3.26
C PRO A 147 9.36 -2.37 2.07
N HIS A 148 10.69 -2.39 2.01
CA HIS A 148 11.43 -3.11 0.97
C HIS A 148 11.19 -4.62 0.99
N VAL A 149 10.98 -5.22 2.18
CA VAL A 149 10.70 -6.66 2.32
C VAL A 149 9.37 -7.00 1.66
N LEU A 150 8.33 -6.18 1.82
CA LEU A 150 7.02 -6.38 1.16
C LEU A 150 7.19 -6.39 -0.36
N ARG A 151 7.96 -5.45 -0.91
CA ARG A 151 8.26 -5.42 -2.35
C ARG A 151 9.08 -6.63 -2.80
N HIS A 152 10.06 -7.08 -2.02
CA HIS A 152 10.84 -8.28 -2.34
C HIS A 152 9.97 -9.54 -2.33
N THR A 153 9.00 -9.62 -1.42
CA THR A 153 7.99 -10.68 -1.40
C THR A 153 7.18 -10.69 -2.70
N PHE A 154 6.73 -9.52 -3.18
CA PHE A 154 6.07 -9.41 -4.49
C PHE A 154 6.95 -9.95 -5.64
N ALA A 155 8.19 -9.48 -5.73
CA ALA A 155 9.11 -9.90 -6.79
C ALA A 155 9.36 -11.42 -6.77
N SER A 156 9.50 -12.01 -5.58
CA SER A 156 9.69 -13.44 -5.41
C SER A 156 8.45 -14.24 -5.80
N LYS A 157 7.24 -13.74 -5.48
CA LYS A 157 5.99 -14.34 -5.93
C LYS A 157 5.87 -14.31 -7.45
N LEU A 158 6.23 -13.19 -8.09
CA LEU A 158 6.20 -13.06 -9.55
C LEU A 158 7.16 -14.05 -10.23
N MET A 159 8.39 -14.19 -9.73
CA MET A 159 9.35 -15.15 -10.27
C MET A 159 8.83 -16.59 -10.19
N ARG A 160 8.18 -16.99 -9.09
CA ARG A 160 7.59 -18.32 -8.94
C ARG A 160 6.47 -18.57 -9.95
N VAL A 161 5.57 -17.59 -10.14
CA VAL A 161 4.45 -17.71 -11.08
C VAL A 161 4.94 -17.76 -12.53
N THR A 162 5.95 -16.96 -12.88
CA THR A 162 6.51 -16.93 -14.24
C THR A 162 7.31 -18.21 -14.54
N SER A 163 8.07 -18.74 -13.59
CA SER A 163 8.85 -19.98 -13.78
C SER A 163 7.99 -21.22 -14.01
N MET A 164 6.71 -21.20 -13.65
CA MET A 164 5.75 -22.29 -13.92
C MET A 164 5.15 -22.23 -15.33
N ARG A 165 5.46 -21.20 -16.12
CA ARG A 165 4.96 -21.00 -17.50
C ARG A 165 5.98 -21.35 -18.58
N THR A 166 7.09 -21.97 -18.21
CA THR A 166 8.13 -22.55 -19.08
C THR A 166 8.24 -24.02 -18.78
#